data_AF-X0ZGV8-F1
#
_entry.id   AF-X0ZGV8-F1
#
_cell.length_a   1.000
_cell.length_b   1.000
_cell.length_c   1.000
_cell.angle_alpha   90.00
_cell.angle_beta   90.00
_cell.angle_gamma   90.00
#
_symmetry.space_group_name_H-M   'P 1'
#
loop_
_entity.id
_entity.type
_entity.pdbx_description
1 polymer ?
#
loop_
_entity_poly.entity_id
_entity_poly.type
_entity_poly.pdbx_seq_one_letter_code
_entity_poly.pdbx_strand_id
1 'polypeptide(L)'
;IGQEKLFSDNFSHKRWRKICQKAGLEDLKFHDLRKTFGSMLAQNGVSTAVTQKLLEHASPYLTNKVYTNVDPVLRNAVEQIPVGDWL
;
A
#
# COMPACT_ATOMS: atom_id res chain seq x y z
N ILE A 1 5.60 11.93 -16.18
CA ILE A 1 6.02 12.24 -14.79
C ILE A 1 6.53 10.92 -14.22
N GLY A 2 7.84 10.77 -14.13
CA GLY A 2 8.49 9.50 -13.77
C GLY A 2 8.52 9.30 -12.27
N GLN A 3 8.51 8.04 -11.82
CA GLN A 3 8.70 7.72 -10.40
C GLN A 3 10.11 8.15 -9.99
N GLU A 4 10.21 9.12 -9.09
CA GLU A 4 11.48 9.50 -8.48
C GLU A 4 11.88 8.47 -7.44
N LYS A 5 13.16 8.10 -7.43
CA LYS A 5 13.69 7.14 -6.46
C LYS A 5 13.76 7.82 -5.09
N LEU A 6 12.83 7.50 -4.20
CA LEU A 6 12.79 8.05 -2.83
C LEU A 6 14.00 7.64 -1.98
N PHE A 7 14.61 6.49 -2.27
CA PHE A 7 15.74 5.95 -1.52
C PHE A 7 16.92 5.66 -2.42
N SER A 8 18.12 6.04 -2.01
CA SER A 8 19.35 5.76 -2.76
C SER A 8 19.67 4.27 -2.80
N ASP A 9 19.34 3.53 -1.74
CA ASP A 9 19.64 2.12 -1.58
C ASP A 9 18.52 1.18 -2.05
N ASN A 10 18.84 -0.12 -2.15
CA ASN A 10 17.89 -1.14 -2.57
C ASN A 10 17.30 -1.86 -1.35
N PHE A 11 16.01 -2.15 -1.42
CA PHE A 11 15.35 -2.97 -0.39
C PHE A 11 16.03 -4.35 -0.28
N SER A 12 16.38 -4.74 0.94
CA SER A 12 16.99 -6.05 1.23
C SER A 12 16.22 -6.76 2.34
N HIS A 13 15.92 -8.04 2.12
CA HIS A 13 15.29 -8.90 3.13
C HIS A 13 16.08 -8.92 4.46
N LYS A 14 17.42 -8.81 4.42
CA LYS A 14 18.23 -8.74 5.65
C LYS A 14 17.97 -7.44 6.43
N ARG A 15 17.85 -6.31 5.72
CA ARG A 15 17.55 -5.01 6.34
C ARG A 15 16.15 -5.04 6.96
N TRP A 16 15.17 -5.59 6.25
CA TRP A 16 13.81 -5.77 6.77
C TRP A 16 13.78 -6.61 8.05
N ARG A 17 14.44 -7.78 8.06
CA ARG A 17 14.53 -8.62 9.26
C ARG A 17 15.14 -7.90 10.47
N LYS A 18 16.19 -7.10 10.26
CA LYS A 18 16.78 -6.28 11.33
C LYS A 18 15.80 -5.24 11.88
N ILE A 19 14.97 -4.64 11.02
CA ILE A 19 13.94 -3.69 11.43
C ILE A 19 12.88 -4.41 12.27
N CYS A 20 12.37 -5.55 11.79
CA CYS A 20 11.40 -6.36 12.54
C CYS A 20 11.94 -6.78 13.91
N GLN A 21 13.18 -7.26 13.99
CA GLN A 21 13.83 -7.62 15.26
C GLN A 21 13.91 -6.44 16.24
N LYS A 22 14.30 -5.26 15.76
CA LYS A 22 14.34 -4.05 16.60
C LYS A 22 12.96 -3.62 17.09
N ALA A 23 11.91 -3.91 16.32
CA ALA A 23 10.53 -3.62 16.66
C ALA A 23 9.86 -4.73 17.48
N GLY A 24 10.56 -5.83 17.81
CA GLY A 24 9.98 -6.98 18.52
C GLY A 24 8.96 -7.78 17.68
N LEU A 25 9.03 -7.68 16.35
CA LEU A 25 8.12 -8.35 15.43
C LEU A 25 8.74 -9.63 14.89
N GLU A 26 8.03 -10.74 15.05
CA GLU A 26 8.40 -12.05 14.51
C GLU A 26 7.52 -12.43 13.31
N ASP A 27 8.09 -13.21 12.38
CA ASP A 27 7.44 -13.73 11.16
C ASP A 27 6.74 -12.70 10.24
N LEU A 28 7.02 -11.41 10.38
CA LEU A 28 6.45 -10.37 9.51
C LEU A 28 7.23 -10.25 8.19
N LYS A 29 6.59 -10.56 7.05
CA LYS A 29 7.16 -10.32 5.72
C LYS A 29 6.70 -8.96 5.18
N PHE A 30 7.54 -8.34 4.36
CA PHE A 30 7.22 -7.03 3.77
C PHE A 30 5.94 -7.06 2.92
N HIS A 31 5.66 -8.18 2.24
CA HIS A 31 4.43 -8.36 1.47
C HIS A 31 3.17 -8.44 2.35
N ASP A 32 3.29 -8.78 3.63
CA ASP A 32 2.14 -8.82 4.53
C ASP A 32 1.61 -7.42 4.79
N LEU A 33 2.47 -6.39 4.82
CA LEU A 33 2.04 -4.98 4.89
C LEU A 33 1.09 -4.61 3.75
N ARG A 34 1.41 -5.09 2.55
CA ARG A 34 0.63 -4.84 1.34
C ARG A 34 -0.73 -5.54 1.39
N LYS A 35 -0.75 -6.79 1.87
CA LYS A 35 -2.00 -7.53 2.10
C LYS A 35 -2.86 -6.82 3.14
N THR A 36 -2.27 -6.44 4.26
CA THR A 36 -2.94 -5.72 5.35
C THR A 36 -3.57 -4.42 4.85
N PHE A 37 -2.84 -3.62 4.07
CA PHE A 37 -3.38 -2.40 3.46
C PHE A 37 -4.61 -2.68 2.57
N GLY A 38 -4.53 -3.68 1.68
CA GLY A 38 -5.67 -4.06 0.84
C GLY A 38 -6.87 -4.58 1.64
N SER A 39 -6.62 -5.38 2.68
CA SER A 39 -7.65 -5.89 3.58
C SER A 39 -8.34 -4.79 4.37
N MET A 40 -7.59 -3.80 4.86
CA MET A 40 -8.15 -2.65 5.58
C MET A 40 -9.02 -1.78 4.68
N LEU A 41 -8.58 -1.50 3.45
CA LEU A 41 -9.40 -0.78 2.47
C LEU A 41 -10.70 -1.52 2.19
N ALA A 42 -10.64 -2.84 1.98
CA ALA A 42 -11.83 -3.66 1.75
C ALA A 42 -12.78 -3.67 2.96
N GLN A 43 -12.25 -3.75 4.18
CA GLN A 43 -13.04 -3.69 5.41
C GLN A 43 -13.75 -2.35 5.60
N ASN A 44 -13.15 -1.25 5.11
CA ASN A 44 -13.76 0.08 5.11
C ASN A 44 -14.68 0.33 3.91
N GLY A 45 -14.97 -0.69 3.09
CA GLY A 45 -15.90 -0.56 1.97
C GLY A 45 -15.31 0.12 0.73
N VAL A 46 -14.00 0.30 0.66
CA VAL A 46 -13.33 0.83 -0.53
C VAL A 46 -13.39 -0.20 -1.65
N SER A 47 -13.88 0.23 -2.82
CA SER A 47 -14.05 -0.65 -3.98
C SER A 47 -12.74 -1.29 -4.44
N THR A 48 -12.82 -2.52 -4.97
CA THR A 48 -11.68 -3.27 -5.49
C THR A 48 -10.89 -2.49 -6.56
N ALA A 49 -11.56 -1.70 -7.40
CA ALA A 49 -10.92 -0.90 -8.44
C ALA A 49 -10.03 0.22 -7.86
N VAL A 50 -10.53 0.91 -6.83
CA VAL A 50 -9.77 1.95 -6.10
C VAL A 50 -8.60 1.32 -5.34
N THR A 51 -8.85 0.20 -4.66
CA THR A 51 -7.81 -0.56 -3.94
C THR A 51 -6.71 -1.06 -4.88
N GLN A 52 -7.05 -1.58 -6.07
CA GLN A 52 -6.08 -1.99 -7.09
C GLN A 52 -5.24 -0.82 -7.60
N LYS A 53 -5.86 0.35 -7.79
CA LYS A 53 -5.16 1.56 -8.20
C LYS A 53 -4.17 2.04 -7.13
N LEU A 54 -4.59 2.07 -5.85
CA LEU A 54 -3.73 2.43 -4.71
C LEU A 54 -2.57 1.45 -4.51
N LEU A 55 -2.82 0.17 -4.76
CA LEU A 55 -1.82 -0.87 -4.61
C LEU A 55 -0.77 -0.83 -5.73
N GLU A 56 -0.98 -0.19 -6.87
CA GLU A 56 -0.02 -0.11 -7.99
C GLU A 56 0.41 -1.48 -8.62
N HIS A 57 -0.37 -2.57 -8.51
CA HIS A 57 -0.09 -3.85 -9.18
C HIS A 57 -1.40 -4.52 -9.65
N ALA A 58 -1.54 -5.29 -10.73
CA ALA A 58 -0.62 -5.74 -11.78
C ALA A 58 -1.45 -6.16 -13.03
N SER A 59 -1.85 -5.19 -13.84
CA SER A 59 -2.03 -5.35 -15.30
C SER A 59 -2.42 -3.98 -15.85
N PRO A 60 -1.63 -3.40 -16.77
CA PRO A 60 -2.01 -2.18 -17.50
C PRO A 60 -3.35 -2.32 -18.25
N TYR A 61 -3.79 -3.56 -18.49
CA TYR A 61 -4.95 -3.87 -19.32
C TYR A 61 -6.30 -3.61 -18.63
N LEU A 62 -6.35 -3.59 -17.29
CA LEU A 62 -7.61 -3.46 -16.54
C LEU A 62 -7.86 -2.06 -15.97
N THR A 63 -6.81 -1.28 -15.70
CA THR A 63 -6.95 -0.10 -14.83
C THR A 63 -6.94 1.24 -15.57
N ASN A 64 -6.50 1.27 -16.84
CA ASN A 64 -6.23 2.55 -17.55
C ASN A 64 -7.45 3.21 -18.21
N LYS A 65 -8.63 2.57 -18.25
CA LYS A 65 -9.78 3.11 -19.01
C LYS A 65 -10.82 3.87 -18.19
N VAL A 66 -10.80 3.74 -16.86
CA VAL A 66 -11.97 4.13 -16.03
C VAL A 66 -11.75 5.40 -15.20
N TYR A 67 -10.50 5.81 -14.97
CA TYR A 67 -10.24 6.85 -13.98
C TYR A 67 -9.25 7.91 -14.47
N THR A 68 -9.79 8.92 -15.15
CA THR A 68 -9.05 10.09 -15.64
C THR A 68 -8.91 11.20 -14.59
N ASN A 69 -9.53 11.08 -13.41
CA ASN A 69 -9.49 12.13 -12.37
C ASN A 69 -9.61 11.56 -10.93
N VAL A 70 -8.71 10.65 -10.55
CA VAL A 70 -8.85 9.80 -9.34
C VAL A 70 -8.21 10.33 -8.06
N ASP A 71 -7.45 11.41 -8.10
CA ASP A 71 -6.65 11.87 -6.96
C ASP A 71 -7.49 12.04 -5.66
N PRO A 72 -8.67 12.71 -5.70
CA PRO A 72 -9.48 12.89 -4.49
C PRO A 72 -10.07 11.58 -3.94
N VAL A 73 -10.44 10.64 -4.83
CA VAL A 73 -11.02 9.35 -4.44
C VAL A 73 -9.96 8.45 -3.80
N LEU A 74 -8.75 8.44 -4.37
CA LEU A 74 -7.62 7.69 -3.82
C LEU A 74 -7.24 8.25 -2.45
N ARG A 75 -7.19 9.58 -2.32
CA ARG A 75 -6.88 10.22 -1.05
C ARG A 75 -7.92 9.92 0.03
N ASN A 76 -9.20 10.04 -0.30
CA ASN A 76 -10.28 9.73 0.64
C ASN A 76 -10.26 8.26 1.09
N ALA A 77 -9.98 7.32 0.18
CA ALA A 77 -9.87 5.91 0.53
C ALA A 77 -8.74 5.64 1.54
N VAL A 78 -7.61 6.34 1.44
CA VAL A 78 -6.51 6.25 2.41
C VAL A 78 -6.92 6.82 3.78
N GLU A 79 -7.71 7.90 3.79
CA GLU A 79 -8.20 8.54 5.02
C GLU A 79 -9.20 7.67 5.80
N GLN A 80 -9.78 6.65 5.16
CA GLN A 80 -10.66 5.68 5.84
C GLN A 80 -9.89 4.66 6.67
N ILE A 81 -8.55 4.62 6.60
CA ILE A 81 -7.75 3.72 7.45
C ILE A 81 -7.53 4.38 8.81
N PRO A 82 -7.99 3.78 9.93
CA PRO A 82 -7.93 4.37 11.27
C PRO A 82 -6.53 4.26 11.90
N VAL A 83 -5.49 4.74 11.21
CA VAL A 83 -4.11 4.67 11.69
C VAL A 83 -3.93 5.46 13.01
N GLY A 84 -4.70 6.54 13.18
CA GLY A 84 -4.68 7.36 14.38
C GLY A 84 -5.17 6.66 15.64
N ASP A 85 -5.96 5.59 15.50
CA ASP A 85 -6.49 4.83 16.64
C ASP A 85 -5.48 3.78 17.17
N TRP A 86 -4.33 3.61 16.49
CA TRP A 86 -3.31 2.61 16.84
C TRP A 86 -2.07 3.21 17.52
N LEU A 87 -2.03 4.53 17.69
CA LEU A 87 -0.97 5.28 18.38
C LEU A 87 -1.43 5.71 19.77
#